data_AF-A0A4R7I0B8-F1
#
_entry.id   AF-A0A4R7I0B8-F1
#
_cell.length_a   1.000
_cell.length_b   1.000
_cell.length_c   1.000
_cell.angle_alpha   90.00
_cell.angle_beta   90.00
_cell.angle_gamma   90.00
#
_symmetry.space_group_name_H-M   'P 1'
#
loop_
_entity.id
_entity.type
_entity.pdbx_description
1 polymer ?
#
loop_
_entity_poly.entity_id
_entity_poly.type
_entity_poly.pdbx_seq_one_letter_code
_entity_poly.pdbx_strand_id
1 'polypeptide(L)'
;MSLEIDGAPYTTPFVALPDEGEIARIAGLDDPVLRNLWITECYARFAHHLLDRLRTDQTWCTFAIWASNTAGVSIRQEELPHAVERLLAECDHEVDAIVEIGSDHHPAVDWLVGNLHRVHIDRLIRQALGDVADHIAHGNALVFAELGPLFVRFIDEIERRDVVTAADVDDVLRCAAIPTDLPLVRDAFHDYARAIAADDPTERAQYVLAANIAAVLHEQQRLQDDVASALDAGLVDVAAEVERLCSRWLPSFVRSRVAEAAEQRVARHVARLWDHVATCLLMTMDVPGETLRLSRDVPPPADGPLFPPALDPIVSDELAALLSAWDPTGGTGIGSGAHDWADLHVRMGFIVNLFRSRQQTLTLTTPPFTDEQLAHMAEGRRPPLG
;
A
#
# COMPACT_ATOMS: atom_id res chain seq x y z
N MET A 1 4.09 31.73 0.88
CA MET A 1 4.62 32.27 -0.40
C MET A 1 4.04 31.39 -1.48
N SER A 2 3.07 31.88 -2.25
CA SER A 2 2.29 31.09 -3.20
C SER A 2 3.19 30.46 -4.26
N LEU A 3 3.10 29.15 -4.42
CA LEU A 3 3.73 28.41 -5.53
C LEU A 3 2.94 28.72 -6.81
N GLU A 4 3.62 29.23 -7.84
CA GLU A 4 3.03 29.39 -9.17
C GLU A 4 3.32 28.13 -10.00
N ILE A 5 2.26 27.47 -10.47
CA ILE A 5 2.29 26.54 -11.59
C ILE A 5 1.38 27.16 -12.66
N ASP A 6 1.91 27.36 -13.87
CA ASP A 6 1.21 27.93 -15.04
C ASP A 6 0.65 29.37 -14.90
N GLY A 7 1.32 30.25 -14.15
CA GLY A 7 1.06 31.71 -14.21
C GLY A 7 -0.30 32.15 -13.66
N ALA A 8 -0.99 31.29 -12.92
CA ALA A 8 -2.10 31.66 -12.06
C ALA A 8 -1.67 31.53 -10.58
N PRO A 9 -2.00 32.50 -9.71
CA PRO A 9 -1.72 32.36 -8.29
C PRO A 9 -2.50 31.17 -7.73
N TYR A 10 -1.79 30.09 -7.38
CA TYR A 10 -2.36 28.94 -6.69
C TYR A 10 -2.83 29.42 -5.31
N THR A 11 -4.11 29.77 -5.23
CA THR A 11 -4.79 30.10 -3.99
C THR A 11 -5.48 28.81 -3.58
N THR A 12 -4.76 27.94 -2.89
CA THR A 12 -5.31 26.69 -2.38
C THR A 12 -6.49 27.03 -1.47
N PRO A 13 -7.68 26.44 -1.64
CA PRO A 13 -8.74 26.58 -0.64
C PRO A 13 -8.18 26.13 0.71
N PHE A 14 -8.52 26.84 1.80
CA PHE A 14 -8.08 26.46 3.13
C PHE A 14 -8.57 25.04 3.44
N VAL A 15 -7.64 24.10 3.47
CA VAL A 15 -7.88 22.72 3.84
C VAL A 15 -7.74 22.64 5.35
N ALA A 16 -8.81 22.34 6.07
CA ALA A 16 -8.76 22.26 7.52
C ALA A 16 -7.99 21.00 7.96
N LEU A 17 -7.20 21.08 9.03
CA LEU A 17 -6.61 19.91 9.67
C LEU A 17 -7.74 19.06 10.30
N PRO A 18 -7.78 17.72 10.11
CA PRO A 18 -8.75 16.90 10.81
C PRO A 18 -8.43 16.85 12.31
N ASP A 19 -9.44 16.74 13.16
CA ASP A 19 -9.25 16.50 14.58
C ASP A 19 -9.19 15.00 14.92
N GLU A 20 -8.72 14.65 16.11
CA GLU A 20 -8.63 13.24 16.53
C GLU A 20 -9.99 12.52 16.57
N GLY A 21 -11.09 13.26 16.78
CA GLY A 21 -12.45 12.72 16.74
C GLY A 21 -12.89 12.38 15.32
N GLU A 22 -12.48 13.17 14.33
CA GLU A 22 -12.63 12.88 12.91
C GLU A 22 -11.85 11.63 12.51
N ILE A 23 -10.59 11.50 12.96
CA ILE A 23 -9.78 10.29 12.72
C ILE A 23 -10.49 9.04 13.28
N ALA A 24 -10.92 9.08 14.54
CA ALA A 24 -11.60 7.95 15.18
C ALA A 24 -12.92 7.58 14.47
N ARG A 25 -13.69 8.58 14.04
CA ARG A 25 -14.94 8.38 13.29
C ARG A 25 -14.69 7.76 11.93
N ILE A 26 -13.69 8.23 11.18
CA ILE A 26 -13.34 7.68 9.87
C ILE A 26 -12.84 6.24 10.02
N ALA A 27 -11.92 5.99 10.95
CA ALA A 27 -11.41 4.64 11.22
C ALA A 27 -12.53 3.65 11.60
N GLY A 28 -13.55 4.13 12.32
CA GLY A 28 -14.72 3.35 12.72
C GLY A 28 -15.85 3.25 11.69
N LEU A 29 -15.69 3.76 10.46
CA LEU A 29 -16.71 3.61 9.41
C LEU A 29 -16.88 2.14 9.01
N ASP A 30 -18.12 1.67 8.99
CA ASP A 30 -18.49 0.31 8.59
C ASP A 30 -18.32 0.05 7.09
N ASP A 31 -18.53 1.07 6.26
CA ASP A 31 -18.33 0.95 4.80
C ASP A 31 -16.81 1.06 4.50
N PRO A 32 -16.12 -0.03 4.13
CA PRO A 32 -14.68 -0.04 3.93
C PRO A 32 -14.26 0.83 2.73
N VAL A 33 -15.13 0.99 1.73
CA VAL A 33 -14.87 1.85 0.57
C VAL A 33 -14.90 3.30 1.01
N LEU A 34 -15.98 3.73 1.64
CA LEU A 34 -16.12 5.12 2.09
C LEU A 34 -15.06 5.47 3.15
N ARG A 35 -14.72 4.51 4.02
CA ARG A 35 -13.61 4.63 4.96
C ARG A 35 -12.29 4.89 4.24
N ASN A 36 -11.91 4.06 3.27
CA ASN A 36 -10.67 4.23 2.51
C ASN A 36 -10.61 5.59 1.79
N LEU A 37 -11.71 6.05 1.19
CA LEU A 37 -11.75 7.36 0.53
C LEU A 37 -11.46 8.49 1.53
N TRP A 38 -12.07 8.46 2.72
CA TRP A 38 -11.81 9.45 3.75
C TRP A 38 -10.40 9.36 4.36
N ILE A 39 -9.84 8.16 4.47
CA ILE A 39 -8.44 7.95 4.87
C ILE A 39 -7.50 8.62 3.86
N THR A 40 -7.71 8.36 2.55
CA THR A 40 -6.93 8.95 1.46
C THR A 40 -7.00 10.48 1.49
N GLU A 41 -8.18 11.05 1.72
CA GLU A 41 -8.37 12.50 1.86
C GLU A 41 -7.62 13.04 3.10
N CYS A 42 -7.69 12.36 4.25
CA CYS A 42 -6.94 12.79 5.44
C CYS A 42 -5.43 12.80 5.22
N TYR A 43 -4.88 11.82 4.51
CA TYR A 43 -3.46 11.85 4.13
C TYR A 43 -3.12 13.05 3.24
N ALA A 44 -4.01 13.43 2.30
CA ALA A 44 -3.83 14.63 1.48
C ALA A 44 -3.83 15.91 2.32
N ARG A 45 -4.74 16.01 3.29
CA ARG A 45 -4.80 17.12 4.25
C ARG A 45 -3.50 17.21 5.07
N PHE A 46 -3.04 16.10 5.64
CA PHE A 46 -1.77 16.06 6.39
C PHE A 46 -0.57 16.46 5.52
N ALA A 47 -0.48 15.92 4.31
CA ALA A 47 0.59 16.25 3.37
C ALA A 47 0.60 17.76 3.07
N HIS A 48 -0.57 18.37 2.85
CA HIS A 48 -0.69 19.80 2.60
C HIS A 48 -0.13 20.65 3.76
N HIS A 49 -0.56 20.37 4.99
CA HIS A 49 -0.08 21.10 6.18
C HIS A 49 1.42 20.94 6.42
N LEU A 50 1.98 19.74 6.19
CA LEU A 50 3.42 19.50 6.36
C LEU A 50 4.25 20.20 5.27
N LEU A 51 3.78 20.20 4.02
CA LEU A 51 4.50 20.79 2.89
C LEU A 51 4.62 22.31 2.98
N ASP A 52 3.70 22.99 3.64
CA ASP A 52 3.82 24.43 3.91
C ASP A 52 5.12 24.78 4.66
N ARG A 53 5.62 23.85 5.48
CA ARG A 53 6.89 23.99 6.22
C ARG A 53 8.07 23.30 5.52
N LEU A 54 7.84 22.16 4.89
CA LEU A 54 8.88 21.34 4.25
C LEU A 54 9.18 21.73 2.80
N ARG A 55 8.38 22.64 2.22
CA ARG A 55 8.47 23.13 0.84
C ARG A 55 8.20 22.05 -0.20
N THR A 56 9.26 21.46 -0.74
CA THR A 56 9.19 20.55 -1.90
C THR A 56 9.38 19.09 -1.51
N ASP A 57 9.86 18.84 -0.29
CA ASP A 57 10.18 17.51 0.22
C ASP A 57 8.89 16.79 0.67
N GLN A 58 8.44 15.84 -0.16
CA GLN A 58 7.28 14.99 0.08
C GLN A 58 7.47 14.13 1.32
N THR A 59 6.39 14.00 2.09
CA THR A 59 6.38 13.23 3.34
C THR A 59 5.76 11.86 3.13
N TRP A 60 5.85 10.99 4.14
CA TRP A 60 5.12 9.73 4.21
C TRP A 60 3.63 9.94 3.93
N CYS A 61 3.03 11.04 4.41
CA CYS A 61 1.62 11.35 4.14
C CYS A 61 1.36 11.54 2.63
N THR A 62 2.28 12.16 1.88
CA THR A 62 2.14 12.29 0.42
C THR A 62 2.12 10.91 -0.24
N PHE A 63 3.04 10.02 0.12
CA PHE A 63 3.08 8.67 -0.44
C PHE A 63 1.87 7.83 -0.02
N ALA A 64 1.38 8.03 1.21
CA ALA A 64 0.21 7.36 1.74
C ALA A 64 -1.09 7.71 0.99
N ILE A 65 -1.19 8.91 0.37
CA ILE A 65 -2.31 9.24 -0.54
C ILE A 65 -2.42 8.18 -1.64
N TRP A 66 -1.31 7.93 -2.35
CA TRP A 66 -1.30 7.09 -3.54
C TRP A 66 -1.30 5.61 -3.20
N ALA A 67 -0.62 5.21 -2.12
CA ALA A 67 -0.73 3.86 -1.58
C ALA A 67 -2.18 3.56 -1.15
N SER A 68 -2.84 4.48 -0.45
CA SER A 68 -4.25 4.33 -0.03
C SER A 68 -5.21 4.38 -1.22
N ASN A 69 -4.94 5.19 -2.25
CA ASN A 69 -5.74 5.21 -3.47
C ASN A 69 -5.64 3.90 -4.26
N THR A 70 -4.42 3.37 -4.39
CA THR A 70 -4.16 2.05 -5.01
C THR A 70 -4.84 0.94 -4.22
N ALA A 71 -4.70 0.93 -2.89
CA ALA A 71 -5.44 0.02 -2.00
C ALA A 71 -6.96 0.13 -2.23
N GLY A 72 -7.47 1.34 -2.45
CA GLY A 72 -8.87 1.59 -2.74
C GLY A 72 -9.39 0.88 -3.99
N VAL A 73 -8.57 0.75 -5.05
CA VAL A 73 -8.96 -0.02 -6.26
C VAL A 73 -9.26 -1.47 -5.90
N SER A 74 -8.40 -2.09 -5.08
CA SER A 74 -8.61 -3.45 -4.57
C SER A 74 -9.85 -3.55 -3.68
N ILE A 75 -10.03 -2.60 -2.74
CA ILE A 75 -11.18 -2.57 -1.81
C ILE A 75 -12.50 -2.43 -2.56
N ARG A 76 -12.53 -1.61 -3.61
CA ARG A 76 -13.73 -1.38 -4.45
C ARG A 76 -13.95 -2.50 -5.46
N GLN A 77 -12.96 -3.39 -5.62
CA GLN A 77 -12.93 -4.44 -6.64
C GLN A 77 -13.04 -3.89 -8.07
N GLU A 78 -12.52 -2.68 -8.28
CA GLU A 78 -12.40 -2.05 -9.58
C GLU A 78 -11.30 -2.77 -10.36
N GLU A 79 -11.49 -3.03 -11.66
CA GLU A 79 -10.59 -3.80 -12.53
C GLU A 79 -10.43 -5.31 -12.26
N LEU A 80 -10.72 -5.79 -11.04
CA LEU A 80 -10.58 -7.20 -10.67
C LEU A 80 -11.37 -8.17 -11.58
N PRO A 81 -12.64 -7.92 -11.96
CA PRO A 81 -13.40 -8.85 -12.79
C PRO A 81 -12.81 -9.01 -14.19
N HIS A 82 -12.36 -7.92 -14.84
CA HIS A 82 -11.83 -7.96 -16.21
C HIS A 82 -10.42 -8.55 -16.26
N ALA A 83 -9.58 -8.27 -15.26
CA ALA A 83 -8.25 -8.88 -15.15
C ALA A 83 -8.38 -10.39 -14.90
N VAL A 84 -9.23 -10.81 -13.98
CA VAL A 84 -9.51 -12.24 -13.72
C VAL A 84 -10.12 -12.91 -14.94
N GLU A 85 -11.08 -12.28 -15.63
CA GLU A 85 -11.68 -12.84 -16.85
C GLU A 85 -10.66 -13.02 -17.97
N ARG A 86 -9.77 -12.04 -18.18
CA ARG A 86 -8.65 -12.14 -19.12
C ARG A 86 -7.68 -13.25 -18.74
N LEU A 87 -7.24 -13.28 -17.47
CA LEU A 87 -6.29 -14.27 -16.99
C LEU A 87 -6.88 -15.68 -17.04
N LEU A 88 -8.15 -15.86 -16.67
CA LEU A 88 -8.87 -17.12 -16.84
C LEU A 88 -9.00 -17.51 -18.32
N ALA A 89 -9.23 -16.56 -19.22
CA ALA A 89 -9.31 -16.83 -20.66
C ALA A 89 -7.95 -17.16 -21.30
N GLU A 90 -6.86 -16.56 -20.82
CA GLU A 90 -5.48 -16.90 -21.21
C GLU A 90 -5.10 -18.28 -20.64
N CYS A 91 -5.51 -18.59 -19.41
CA CYS A 91 -5.33 -19.88 -18.75
C CYS A 91 -6.25 -20.99 -19.30
N ASP A 92 -7.29 -20.71 -20.10
CA ASP A 92 -8.15 -21.75 -20.72
C ASP A 92 -7.31 -22.72 -21.59
N HIS A 93 -6.14 -22.32 -22.12
CA HIS A 93 -5.21 -23.22 -22.81
C HIS A 93 -4.35 -24.11 -21.88
N GLU A 94 -4.14 -23.70 -20.63
CA GLU A 94 -3.31 -24.43 -19.65
C GLU A 94 -4.15 -25.25 -18.67
N VAL A 95 -5.35 -24.80 -18.29
CA VAL A 95 -6.26 -25.56 -17.42
C VAL A 95 -6.69 -26.86 -18.10
N ASP A 96 -6.97 -26.84 -19.41
CA ASP A 96 -7.26 -28.05 -20.20
C ASP A 96 -6.04 -28.99 -20.31
N ALA A 97 -4.84 -28.44 -20.45
CA ALA A 97 -3.60 -29.22 -20.60
C ALA A 97 -3.10 -29.83 -19.27
N ILE A 98 -3.34 -29.17 -18.12
CA ILE A 98 -2.86 -29.66 -16.82
C ILE A 98 -3.86 -30.63 -16.16
N VAL A 99 -5.13 -30.64 -16.57
CA VAL A 99 -6.07 -31.74 -16.26
C VAL A 99 -5.57 -33.09 -16.84
N GLU A 100 -4.70 -33.08 -17.85
CA GLU A 100 -4.08 -34.30 -18.39
C GLU A 100 -2.76 -34.72 -17.70
N ILE A 101 -2.12 -33.87 -16.89
CA ILE A 101 -0.73 -34.11 -16.43
C ILE A 101 -0.66 -34.24 -14.90
N GLY A 102 -1.08 -35.41 -14.39
CA GLY A 102 -0.79 -35.85 -13.03
C GLY A 102 -0.42 -37.34 -13.01
N SER A 103 0.71 -37.70 -12.41
CA SER A 103 1.31 -39.04 -12.50
C SER A 103 0.53 -40.18 -11.83
N ASP A 104 -0.52 -39.87 -11.06
CA ASP A 104 -1.36 -40.82 -10.33
C ASP A 104 -2.82 -40.73 -10.82
N HIS A 105 -3.10 -41.33 -11.97
CA HIS A 105 -4.41 -41.36 -12.61
C HIS A 105 -5.38 -42.25 -11.83
N HIS A 106 -5.95 -41.75 -10.74
CA HIS A 106 -7.07 -42.40 -10.09
C HIS A 106 -8.38 -41.94 -10.75
N PRO A 107 -9.18 -42.82 -11.38
CA PRO A 107 -10.33 -42.42 -12.20
C PRO A 107 -11.37 -41.54 -11.46
N ALA A 108 -11.54 -41.76 -10.15
CA ALA A 108 -12.44 -40.93 -9.33
C ALA A 108 -11.88 -39.52 -9.05
N VAL A 109 -10.56 -39.37 -8.96
CA VAL A 109 -9.89 -38.07 -8.79
C VAL A 109 -9.95 -37.30 -10.12
N ASP A 110 -9.62 -37.96 -11.23
CA ASP A 110 -9.69 -37.35 -12.57
C ASP A 110 -11.13 -36.95 -12.94
N TRP A 111 -12.12 -37.78 -12.60
CA TRP A 111 -13.53 -37.42 -12.76
C TRP A 111 -13.89 -36.21 -11.90
N LEU A 112 -13.51 -36.19 -10.62
CA LEU A 112 -13.85 -35.08 -9.72
C LEU A 112 -13.20 -33.76 -10.17
N VAL A 113 -11.91 -33.81 -10.53
CA VAL A 113 -11.17 -32.65 -11.06
C VAL A 113 -11.74 -32.21 -12.41
N GLY A 114 -12.14 -33.13 -13.30
CA GLY A 114 -12.81 -32.80 -14.55
C GLY A 114 -14.22 -32.19 -14.38
N ASN A 115 -14.88 -32.43 -13.24
CA ASN A 115 -16.16 -31.79 -12.89
C ASN A 115 -15.99 -30.43 -12.21
N LEU A 116 -14.76 -30.03 -11.82
CA LEU A 116 -14.45 -28.66 -11.42
C LEU A 116 -14.43 -27.76 -12.66
N HIS A 117 -15.63 -27.37 -13.09
CA HIS A 117 -15.80 -26.39 -14.16
C HIS A 117 -15.25 -25.02 -13.77
N ARG A 118 -14.97 -24.18 -14.79
CA ARG A 118 -14.57 -22.76 -14.69
C ARG A 118 -15.35 -21.96 -13.64
N VAL A 119 -16.64 -22.26 -13.43
CA VAL A 119 -17.50 -21.61 -12.42
C VAL A 119 -17.01 -21.83 -10.99
N HIS A 120 -16.42 -22.99 -10.66
CA HIS A 120 -15.90 -23.26 -9.32
C HIS A 120 -14.56 -22.55 -9.08
N ILE A 121 -13.69 -22.53 -10.10
CA ILE A 121 -12.42 -21.80 -10.04
C ILE A 121 -12.65 -20.29 -9.97
N ASP A 122 -13.57 -19.77 -10.79
CA ASP A 122 -13.99 -18.35 -10.74
C ASP A 122 -14.50 -17.96 -9.35
N ARG A 123 -15.31 -18.81 -8.71
CA ARG A 123 -15.77 -18.58 -7.34
C ARG A 123 -14.62 -18.52 -6.34
N LEU A 124 -13.68 -19.48 -6.38
CA LEU A 124 -12.54 -19.52 -5.47
C LEU A 124 -11.65 -18.29 -5.61
N ILE A 125 -11.37 -17.87 -6.86
CA ILE A 125 -10.60 -16.66 -7.12
C ILE A 125 -11.34 -15.40 -6.65
N ARG A 126 -12.65 -15.28 -6.92
CA ARG A 126 -13.45 -14.13 -6.44
C ARG A 126 -13.50 -14.06 -4.91
N GLN A 127 -13.55 -15.21 -4.24
CA GLN A 127 -13.53 -15.24 -2.78
C GLN A 127 -12.18 -14.78 -2.24
N ALA A 128 -11.07 -15.32 -2.76
CA ALA A 128 -9.73 -14.90 -2.37
C ALA A 128 -9.48 -13.41 -2.62
N LEU A 129 -10.03 -12.85 -3.70
CA LEU A 129 -10.00 -11.40 -3.95
C LEU A 129 -10.82 -10.59 -2.94
N GLY A 130 -11.94 -11.13 -2.46
CA GLY A 130 -12.69 -10.55 -1.36
C GLY A 130 -11.88 -10.53 -0.07
N ASP A 131 -11.24 -11.64 0.27
CA ASP A 131 -10.40 -11.75 1.48
C ASP A 131 -9.19 -10.80 1.43
N VAL A 132 -8.56 -10.67 0.25
CA VAL A 132 -7.51 -9.67 0.02
C VAL A 132 -8.02 -8.25 0.21
N ALA A 133 -9.18 -7.92 -0.36
CA ALA A 133 -9.79 -6.60 -0.20
C ALA A 133 -10.07 -6.30 1.28
N ASP A 134 -10.53 -7.30 2.05
CA ASP A 134 -10.79 -7.17 3.48
C ASP A 134 -9.49 -6.97 4.28
N HIS A 135 -8.42 -7.72 3.99
CA HIS A 135 -7.11 -7.54 4.62
C HIS A 135 -6.50 -6.17 4.31
N ILE A 136 -6.58 -5.70 3.06
CA ILE A 136 -6.11 -4.37 2.67
C ILE A 136 -6.93 -3.27 3.36
N ALA A 137 -8.26 -3.42 3.41
CA ALA A 137 -9.15 -2.47 4.08
C ALA A 137 -8.94 -2.42 5.59
N HIS A 138 -8.61 -3.55 6.21
CA HIS A 138 -8.27 -3.66 7.63
C HIS A 138 -6.92 -3.00 7.91
N GLY A 139 -5.87 -3.39 7.19
CA GLY A 139 -4.52 -2.86 7.36
C GLY A 139 -4.45 -1.35 7.18
N ASN A 140 -5.09 -0.80 6.14
CA ASN A 140 -5.11 0.65 5.92
C ASN A 140 -5.83 1.40 7.06
N ALA A 141 -6.93 0.85 7.57
CA ALA A 141 -7.64 1.44 8.72
C ALA A 141 -6.83 1.35 10.02
N LEU A 142 -6.09 0.25 10.22
CA LEU A 142 -5.23 0.05 11.37
C LEU A 142 -4.10 1.10 11.42
N VAL A 143 -3.38 1.26 10.31
CA VAL A 143 -2.31 2.26 10.18
C VAL A 143 -2.85 3.67 10.39
N PHE A 144 -3.98 4.00 9.74
CA PHE A 144 -4.59 5.30 9.86
C PHE A 144 -5.03 5.62 11.31
N ALA A 145 -5.65 4.66 12.00
CA ALA A 145 -6.08 4.83 13.38
C ALA A 145 -4.91 5.02 14.35
N GLU A 146 -3.74 4.44 14.04
CA GLU A 146 -2.55 4.50 14.89
C GLU A 146 -1.73 5.77 14.63
N LEU A 147 -1.44 6.10 13.37
CA LEU A 147 -0.59 7.25 13.00
C LEU A 147 -1.37 8.56 12.86
N GLY A 148 -2.63 8.52 12.44
CA GLY A 148 -3.46 9.70 12.20
C GLY A 148 -3.50 10.67 13.39
N PRO A 149 -3.80 10.21 14.62
CA PRO A 149 -3.83 11.10 15.80
C PRO A 149 -2.45 11.67 16.17
N LEU A 150 -1.36 10.98 15.80
CA LEU A 150 0.00 11.51 16.01
C LEU A 150 0.28 12.67 15.05
N PHE A 151 -0.10 12.51 13.78
CA PHE A 151 0.03 13.58 12.78
C PHE A 151 -0.81 14.81 13.14
N VAL A 152 -2.05 14.62 13.61
CA VAL A 152 -2.90 15.74 14.07
C VAL A 152 -2.19 16.54 15.16
N ARG A 153 -1.71 15.88 16.22
CA ARG A 153 -1.03 16.55 17.34
C ARG A 153 0.30 17.18 16.94
N PHE A 154 1.05 16.51 16.08
CA PHE A 154 2.32 17.04 15.57
C PHE A 154 2.11 18.29 14.72
N ILE A 155 1.17 18.24 13.76
CA ILE A 155 0.87 19.36 12.88
C ILE A 155 0.34 20.55 13.68
N ASP A 156 -0.61 20.33 14.58
CA ASP A 156 -1.14 21.39 15.45
C ASP A 156 -0.03 22.05 16.31
N GLU A 157 0.92 21.27 16.84
CA GLU A 157 2.05 21.80 17.62
C GLU A 157 3.02 22.63 16.76
N ILE A 158 3.38 22.19 15.55
CA ILE A 158 4.27 22.97 14.68
C ILE A 158 3.59 24.22 14.12
N GLU A 159 2.28 24.19 13.89
CA GLU A 159 1.50 25.33 13.40
C GLU A 159 1.28 26.40 14.46
N ARG A 160 1.20 26.00 15.74
CA ARG A 160 1.19 26.91 16.89
C ARG A 160 2.48 27.71 17.04
N ARG A 161 3.58 27.25 16.43
CA ARG A 161 4.89 27.89 16.48
C ARG A 161 5.13 28.69 15.20
N ASP A 162 5.51 29.96 15.38
CA ASP A 162 5.94 30.83 14.27
C ASP A 162 7.23 30.29 13.60
N VAL A 163 8.17 29.82 14.42
CA VAL A 163 9.44 29.24 13.99
C VAL A 163 9.74 28.03 14.88
N VAL A 164 10.20 26.95 14.28
CA VAL A 164 10.75 25.78 14.98
C VAL A 164 12.25 25.80 14.76
N THR A 165 13.04 25.77 15.83
CA THR A 165 14.50 25.70 15.78
C THR A 165 15.00 24.34 16.25
N ALA A 166 16.29 24.06 16.06
CA ALA A 166 16.88 22.81 16.54
C ALA A 166 16.72 22.59 18.06
N ALA A 167 16.63 23.68 18.85
CA ALA A 167 16.41 23.60 20.29
C ALA A 167 14.96 23.21 20.68
N ASP A 168 14.02 23.32 19.73
CA ASP A 168 12.60 23.05 19.96
C ASP A 168 12.20 21.61 19.67
N VAL A 169 13.05 20.81 19.01
CA VAL A 169 12.70 19.47 18.50
C VAL A 169 12.13 18.55 19.58
N ASP A 170 12.85 18.35 20.68
CA ASP A 170 12.37 17.52 21.80
C ASP A 170 11.10 18.09 22.44
N ASP A 171 10.97 19.42 22.46
CA ASP A 171 9.82 20.10 23.04
C ASP A 171 8.56 19.91 22.19
N VAL A 172 8.68 19.98 20.86
CA VAL A 172 7.61 19.68 19.90
C VAL A 172 7.12 18.25 20.10
N LEU A 173 8.02 17.26 20.13
CA LEU A 173 7.63 15.86 20.31
C LEU A 173 6.91 15.63 21.64
N ARG A 174 7.39 16.27 22.71
CA ARG A 174 6.80 16.19 24.04
C ARG A 174 5.41 16.84 24.09
N CYS A 175 5.23 18.01 23.48
CA CYS A 175 3.97 18.74 23.45
C CYS A 175 2.93 18.06 22.55
N ALA A 176 3.34 17.53 21.40
CA ALA A 176 2.51 16.67 20.54
C ALA A 176 2.23 15.29 21.18
N ALA A 177 2.86 14.98 22.31
CA ALA A 177 2.75 13.71 23.02
C ALA A 177 3.02 12.49 22.11
N ILE A 178 4.10 12.58 21.33
CA ILE A 178 4.61 11.48 20.52
C ILE A 178 5.10 10.36 21.47
N PRO A 179 4.68 9.10 21.24
CA PRO A 179 5.00 7.98 22.13
C PRO A 179 6.51 7.72 22.17
N THR A 180 7.04 7.46 23.37
CA THR A 180 8.47 7.15 23.57
C THR A 180 8.78 5.66 23.47
N ASP A 181 7.77 4.81 23.55
CA ASP A 181 7.84 3.35 23.50
C ASP A 181 7.75 2.78 22.07
N LEU A 182 7.45 3.63 21.09
CA LEU A 182 7.48 3.30 19.66
C LEU A 182 8.69 4.00 19.01
N PRO A 183 9.87 3.34 18.94
CA PRO A 183 11.11 3.98 18.51
C PRO A 183 11.03 4.50 17.07
N LEU A 184 10.53 3.70 16.12
CA LEU A 184 10.41 4.13 14.71
C LEU A 184 9.46 5.32 14.53
N VAL A 185 8.35 5.32 15.26
CA VAL A 185 7.43 6.47 15.28
C VAL A 185 8.13 7.70 15.85
N ARG A 186 8.81 7.56 16.98
CA ARG A 186 9.56 8.66 17.59
C ARG A 186 10.61 9.21 16.64
N ASP A 187 11.40 8.34 16.01
CA ASP A 187 12.46 8.71 15.08
C ASP A 187 11.87 9.45 13.87
N ALA A 188 10.74 8.98 13.33
CA ALA A 188 10.05 9.64 12.23
C ALA A 188 9.64 11.09 12.56
N PHE A 189 8.93 11.28 13.68
CA PHE A 189 8.48 12.62 14.09
C PHE A 189 9.65 13.51 14.52
N HIS A 190 10.71 12.94 15.11
CA HIS A 190 11.93 13.65 15.46
C HIS A 190 12.62 14.20 14.20
N ASP A 191 12.77 13.38 13.16
CA ASP A 191 13.40 13.80 11.91
C ASP A 191 12.52 14.77 11.11
N TYR A 192 11.18 14.64 11.15
CA TYR A 192 10.31 15.69 10.60
C TYR A 192 10.50 17.04 11.33
N ALA A 193 10.62 17.04 12.66
CA ALA A 193 10.87 18.27 13.42
C ALA A 193 12.24 18.86 13.09
N ARG A 194 13.29 18.03 12.93
CA ARG A 194 14.62 18.48 12.45
C ARG A 194 14.56 19.05 11.04
N ALA A 195 13.79 18.42 10.15
CA ALA A 195 13.58 18.92 8.79
C ALA A 195 12.92 20.30 8.78
N ILE A 196 11.90 20.51 9.61
CA ILE A 196 11.23 21.82 9.74
C ILE A 196 12.18 22.88 10.31
N ALA A 197 13.08 22.49 11.22
CA ALA A 197 14.05 23.37 11.86
C ALA A 197 15.32 23.64 11.03
N ALA A 198 15.54 22.91 9.93
CA ALA A 198 16.75 22.99 9.13
C ALA A 198 16.74 24.18 8.16
N ASP A 199 17.83 24.95 8.17
CA ASP A 199 18.05 26.05 7.21
C ASP A 199 18.61 25.55 5.88
N ASP A 200 19.44 24.50 5.91
CA ASP A 200 20.04 23.93 4.71
C ASP A 200 19.06 22.99 3.99
N PRO A 201 18.76 23.21 2.70
CA PRO A 201 17.83 22.38 1.96
C PRO A 201 18.28 20.93 1.79
N THR A 202 19.59 20.64 1.82
CA THR A 202 20.12 19.27 1.71
C THR A 202 19.90 18.51 3.01
N GLU A 203 20.25 19.11 4.15
CA GLU A 203 19.96 18.55 5.49
C GLU A 203 18.46 18.30 5.66
N ARG A 204 17.61 19.28 5.30
CA ARG A 204 16.16 19.12 5.37
C ARG A 204 15.68 17.93 4.53
N ALA A 205 16.10 17.83 3.28
CA ALA A 205 15.70 16.74 2.41
C ALA A 205 16.12 15.38 3.01
N GLN A 206 17.32 15.29 3.59
CA GLN A 206 17.80 14.05 4.19
C GLN A 206 17.06 13.71 5.49
N TYR A 207 16.69 14.68 6.31
CA TYR A 207 15.81 14.45 7.46
C TYR A 207 14.41 13.99 7.03
N VAL A 208 13.82 14.59 5.99
CA VAL A 208 12.53 14.11 5.45
C VAL A 208 12.64 12.66 4.96
N LEU A 209 13.73 12.30 4.26
CA LEU A 209 13.91 10.92 3.82
C LEU A 209 14.02 9.96 5.00
N ALA A 210 14.83 10.29 6.01
CA ALA A 210 14.97 9.47 7.22
C ALA A 210 13.62 9.31 7.93
N ALA A 211 12.85 10.39 8.08
CA ALA A 211 11.52 10.38 8.66
C ALA A 211 10.55 9.48 7.88
N ASN A 212 10.55 9.59 6.56
CA ASN A 212 9.71 8.78 5.68
C ASN A 212 10.03 7.28 5.82
N ILE A 213 11.32 6.92 5.85
CA ILE A 213 11.77 5.53 5.98
C ILE A 213 11.37 4.97 7.36
N ALA A 214 11.55 5.74 8.44
CA ALA A 214 11.15 5.30 9.78
C ALA A 214 9.63 5.11 9.90
N ALA A 215 8.83 6.06 9.36
CA ALA A 215 7.38 5.98 9.36
C ALA A 215 6.88 4.77 8.57
N VAL A 216 7.38 4.56 7.35
CA VAL A 216 6.95 3.42 6.53
C VAL A 216 7.47 2.10 7.06
N LEU A 217 8.65 2.04 7.68
CA LEU A 217 9.10 0.80 8.31
C LEU A 217 8.17 0.39 9.47
N HIS A 218 7.74 1.35 10.28
CA HIS A 218 6.74 1.11 11.33
C HIS A 218 5.42 0.59 10.77
N GLU A 219 4.91 1.26 9.73
CA GLU A 219 3.72 0.83 8.99
C GLU A 219 3.88 -0.61 8.46
N GLN A 220 4.98 -0.89 7.77
CA GLN A 220 5.18 -2.15 7.07
C GLN A 220 5.44 -3.32 8.04
N GLN A 221 5.97 -3.05 9.24
CA GLN A 221 6.01 -4.03 10.34
C GLN A 221 4.61 -4.29 10.88
N ARG A 222 3.79 -3.24 11.03
CA ARG A 222 2.40 -3.36 11.52
C ARG A 222 1.52 -4.17 10.57
N LEU A 223 1.75 -4.01 9.26
CA LEU A 223 0.99 -4.67 8.20
C LEU A 223 1.46 -6.09 7.87
N GLN A 224 2.54 -6.60 8.48
CA GLN A 224 3.14 -7.88 8.08
C GLN A 224 2.14 -9.04 8.08
N ASP A 225 1.29 -9.11 9.10
CA ASP A 225 0.28 -10.17 9.22
C ASP A 225 -0.83 -10.04 8.17
N ASP A 226 -1.30 -8.81 7.90
CA ASP A 226 -2.31 -8.55 6.87
C ASP A 226 -1.76 -8.81 5.47
N VAL A 227 -0.51 -8.43 5.19
CA VAL A 227 0.17 -8.68 3.91
C VAL A 227 0.36 -10.18 3.68
N ALA A 228 0.84 -10.92 4.68
CA ALA A 228 0.99 -12.37 4.57
C ALA A 228 -0.37 -13.04 4.36
N SER A 229 -1.40 -12.66 5.12
CA SER A 229 -2.74 -13.23 5.01
C SER A 229 -3.39 -12.93 3.66
N ALA A 230 -3.20 -11.71 3.12
CA ALA A 230 -3.67 -11.36 1.79
C ALA A 230 -3.00 -12.21 0.71
N LEU A 231 -1.69 -12.45 0.80
CA LEU A 231 -0.98 -13.29 -0.18
C LEU A 231 -1.37 -14.76 -0.06
N ASP A 232 -1.72 -15.25 1.13
CA ASP A 232 -2.12 -16.65 1.37
C ASP A 232 -3.62 -16.93 1.08
N ALA A 233 -4.45 -15.89 0.92
CA ALA A 233 -5.90 -16.00 0.77
C ALA A 233 -6.37 -16.95 -0.36
N GLY A 234 -5.60 -17.06 -1.44
CA GLY A 234 -5.91 -17.94 -2.58
C GLY A 234 -5.97 -19.45 -2.27
N LEU A 235 -5.43 -19.89 -1.13
CA LEU A 235 -5.22 -21.32 -0.85
C LEU A 235 -6.21 -21.93 0.14
N VAL A 236 -6.90 -21.10 0.93
CA VAL A 236 -7.62 -21.55 2.14
C VAL A 236 -8.90 -22.32 1.81
N ASP A 237 -9.63 -21.94 0.76
CA ASP A 237 -10.98 -22.50 0.48
C ASP A 237 -11.03 -23.66 -0.50
N VAL A 238 -9.88 -24.06 -1.05
CA VAL A 238 -9.82 -25.18 -2.01
C VAL A 238 -10.29 -26.49 -1.36
N ALA A 239 -9.87 -26.75 -0.12
CA ALA A 239 -10.26 -27.94 0.64
C ALA A 239 -11.77 -28.03 0.86
N ALA A 240 -12.39 -26.91 1.24
CA ALA A 240 -13.82 -26.84 1.52
C ALA A 240 -14.67 -27.05 0.25
N GLU A 241 -14.24 -26.52 -0.90
CA GLU A 241 -14.94 -26.72 -2.16
C GLU A 241 -14.80 -28.16 -2.67
N VAL A 242 -13.60 -28.75 -2.55
CA VAL A 242 -13.36 -30.16 -2.90
C VAL A 242 -14.19 -31.09 -2.01
N GLU A 243 -14.24 -30.86 -0.69
CA GLU A 243 -15.05 -31.66 0.24
C GLU A 243 -16.56 -31.51 -0.05
N ARG A 244 -17.02 -30.33 -0.45
CA ARG A 244 -18.42 -30.08 -0.85
C ARG A 244 -18.81 -30.88 -2.08
N LEU A 245 -17.94 -30.98 -3.08
CA LEU A 245 -18.18 -31.81 -4.26
C LEU A 245 -18.07 -33.29 -3.93
N CYS A 246 -17.06 -33.69 -3.17
CA CYS A 246 -16.89 -35.05 -2.67
C CYS A 246 -18.12 -35.54 -1.90
N SER A 247 -18.66 -34.73 -1.00
CA SER A 247 -19.83 -35.09 -0.18
C SER A 247 -21.12 -35.23 -1.00
N ARG A 248 -21.23 -34.52 -2.13
CA ARG A 248 -22.37 -34.60 -3.05
C ARG A 248 -22.36 -35.84 -3.93
N TRP A 249 -21.18 -36.31 -4.33
CA TRP A 249 -21.03 -37.30 -5.40
C TRP A 249 -20.35 -38.62 -4.98
N LEU A 250 -19.59 -38.63 -3.89
CA LEU A 250 -18.81 -39.81 -3.45
C LEU A 250 -19.36 -40.44 -2.16
N PRO A 251 -19.44 -41.78 -2.12
CA PRO A 251 -19.70 -42.52 -0.89
C PRO A 251 -18.66 -42.24 0.21
N SER A 252 -19.09 -42.28 1.47
CA SER A 252 -18.25 -41.94 2.63
C SER A 252 -16.96 -42.77 2.75
N PHE A 253 -16.94 -44.00 2.26
CA PHE A 253 -15.81 -44.92 2.42
C PHE A 253 -14.61 -44.64 1.48
N VAL A 254 -14.80 -43.87 0.41
CA VAL A 254 -13.71 -43.43 -0.50
C VAL A 254 -13.42 -41.93 -0.40
N ARG A 255 -14.30 -41.18 0.27
CA ARG A 255 -14.31 -39.72 0.29
C ARG A 255 -12.97 -39.11 0.69
N SER A 256 -12.45 -39.48 1.86
CA SER A 256 -11.28 -38.79 2.43
C SER A 256 -10.03 -38.91 1.57
N ARG A 257 -9.78 -40.08 0.95
CA ARG A 257 -8.61 -40.26 0.08
C ARG A 257 -8.75 -39.55 -1.27
N VAL A 258 -9.96 -39.55 -1.84
CA VAL A 258 -10.22 -38.86 -3.10
C VAL A 258 -10.22 -37.35 -2.92
N ALA A 259 -10.78 -36.86 -1.80
CA ALA A 259 -10.78 -35.44 -1.43
C ALA A 259 -9.37 -34.91 -1.25
N GLU A 260 -8.53 -35.58 -0.45
CA GLU A 260 -7.15 -35.16 -0.19
C GLU A 260 -6.31 -35.10 -1.48
N ALA A 261 -6.41 -36.12 -2.34
CA ALA A 261 -5.68 -36.15 -3.61
C ALA A 261 -6.19 -35.09 -4.62
N ALA A 262 -7.51 -34.88 -4.68
CA ALA A 262 -8.11 -33.85 -5.53
C ALA A 262 -7.78 -32.44 -5.03
N GLU A 263 -7.84 -32.22 -3.72
CA GLU A 263 -7.45 -30.97 -3.06
C GLU A 263 -6.01 -30.62 -3.38
N GLN A 264 -5.04 -31.50 -3.15
CA GLN A 264 -3.63 -31.23 -3.47
C GLN A 264 -3.39 -30.91 -4.95
N ARG A 265 -4.19 -31.52 -5.84
CA ARG A 265 -4.11 -31.23 -7.27
C ARG A 265 -4.69 -29.86 -7.56
N VAL A 266 -5.92 -29.57 -7.14
CA VAL A 266 -6.61 -28.29 -7.39
C VAL A 266 -5.89 -27.13 -6.72
N ALA A 267 -5.43 -27.31 -5.48
CA ALA A 267 -4.72 -26.29 -4.70
C ALA A 267 -3.48 -25.81 -5.43
N ARG A 268 -2.67 -26.70 -6.04
CA ARG A 268 -1.52 -26.30 -6.85
C ARG A 268 -1.89 -25.46 -8.09
N HIS A 269 -3.07 -25.64 -8.65
CA HIS A 269 -3.50 -24.88 -9.83
C HIS A 269 -4.04 -23.52 -9.42
N VAL A 270 -4.91 -23.52 -8.40
CA VAL A 270 -5.42 -22.28 -7.81
C VAL A 270 -4.27 -21.44 -7.29
N ALA A 271 -3.26 -22.04 -6.64
CA ALA A 271 -2.03 -21.37 -6.22
C ALA A 271 -1.32 -20.65 -7.37
N ARG A 272 -1.06 -21.34 -8.49
CA ARG A 272 -0.35 -20.72 -9.63
C ARG A 272 -1.16 -19.60 -10.29
N LEU A 273 -2.47 -19.81 -10.44
CA LEU A 273 -3.36 -18.78 -10.97
C LEU A 273 -3.41 -17.58 -10.01
N TRP A 274 -3.49 -17.86 -8.71
CA TRP A 274 -3.45 -16.88 -7.66
C TRP A 274 -2.15 -16.09 -7.65
N ASP A 275 -0.99 -16.74 -7.73
CA ASP A 275 0.32 -16.06 -7.80
C ASP A 275 0.35 -15.05 -8.96
N HIS A 276 -0.21 -15.42 -10.11
CA HIS A 276 -0.28 -14.55 -11.27
C HIS A 276 -1.26 -13.37 -11.09
N VAL A 277 -2.46 -13.66 -10.56
CA VAL A 277 -3.50 -12.67 -10.23
C VAL A 277 -2.98 -11.68 -9.17
N ALA A 278 -2.44 -12.19 -8.07
CA ALA A 278 -1.80 -11.43 -7.01
C ALA A 278 -0.64 -10.57 -7.54
N THR A 279 0.22 -11.12 -8.41
CA THR A 279 1.30 -10.34 -9.03
C THR A 279 0.77 -9.19 -9.87
N CYS A 280 -0.27 -9.39 -10.68
CA CYS A 280 -0.80 -8.32 -11.52
C CYS A 280 -1.50 -7.22 -10.72
N LEU A 281 -2.23 -7.60 -9.68
CA LEU A 281 -3.15 -6.72 -8.95
C LEU A 281 -2.52 -6.08 -7.71
N LEU A 282 -1.63 -6.80 -7.03
CA LEU A 282 -0.97 -6.32 -5.81
C LEU A 282 0.42 -5.74 -6.07
N MET A 283 1.04 -6.00 -7.24
CA MET A 283 2.37 -5.47 -7.59
C MET A 283 2.32 -4.30 -8.57
N THR A 284 1.23 -3.51 -8.53
CA THR A 284 1.09 -2.27 -9.30
C THR A 284 0.73 -1.13 -8.36
N MET A 285 1.36 0.03 -8.54
CA MET A 285 1.04 1.26 -7.81
C MET A 285 0.84 2.40 -8.80
N ASP A 286 -0.29 3.08 -8.70
CA ASP A 286 -0.59 4.25 -9.53
C ASP A 286 -0.25 5.53 -8.78
N VAL A 287 0.55 6.37 -9.43
CA VAL A 287 0.86 7.74 -8.98
C VAL A 287 0.54 8.72 -10.11
N PRO A 288 0.40 10.03 -9.84
CA PRO A 288 0.09 11.02 -10.87
C PRO A 288 1.07 10.97 -12.04
N GLY A 289 0.56 10.61 -13.21
CA GLY A 289 1.32 10.56 -14.46
C GLY A 289 2.14 9.29 -14.68
N GLU A 290 2.10 8.30 -13.79
CA GLU A 290 2.91 7.09 -13.90
C GLU A 290 2.28 5.88 -13.19
N THR A 291 2.33 4.71 -13.83
CA THR A 291 2.01 3.41 -13.21
C THR A 291 3.29 2.63 -12.96
N LEU A 292 3.59 2.37 -11.68
CA LEU A 292 4.78 1.65 -11.23
C LEU A 292 4.47 0.16 -11.07
N ARG A 293 5.40 -0.69 -11.51
CA ARG A 293 5.35 -2.13 -11.24
C ARG A 293 6.32 -2.47 -10.11
N LEU A 294 5.79 -2.92 -8.98
CA LEU A 294 6.57 -3.16 -7.75
C LEU A 294 7.62 -4.28 -7.94
N SER A 295 7.38 -5.20 -8.88
CA SER A 295 8.31 -6.29 -9.24
C SER A 295 9.47 -5.88 -10.15
N ARG A 296 9.53 -4.61 -10.55
CA ARG A 296 10.62 -4.05 -11.37
C ARG A 296 11.32 -2.95 -10.59
N ASP A 297 12.56 -2.67 -10.98
CA ASP A 297 13.32 -1.57 -10.41
C ASP A 297 12.55 -0.25 -10.56
N VAL A 298 12.67 0.61 -9.54
CA VAL A 298 12.11 1.95 -9.55
C VAL A 298 12.71 2.71 -10.74
N PRO A 299 11.89 3.14 -11.72
CA PRO A 299 12.40 3.84 -12.88
C PRO A 299 12.78 5.29 -12.53
N PRO A 300 13.76 5.88 -13.24
CA PRO A 300 14.02 7.30 -13.11
C PRO A 300 12.77 8.11 -13.47
N PRO A 301 12.57 9.29 -12.86
CA PRO A 301 11.49 10.19 -13.24
C PRO A 301 11.69 10.65 -14.69
N ALA A 302 10.59 11.02 -15.37
CA ALA A 302 10.64 11.43 -16.77
C ALA A 302 11.62 12.60 -17.03
N ASP A 303 11.75 13.51 -16.07
CA ASP A 303 12.46 14.78 -16.24
C ASP A 303 13.79 14.86 -15.47
N GLY A 304 14.44 13.75 -15.12
CA GLY A 304 15.67 13.86 -14.34
C GLY A 304 16.39 12.56 -13.97
N PRO A 305 17.47 12.68 -13.16
CA PRO A 305 18.13 11.53 -12.56
C PRO A 305 17.20 10.79 -11.59
N LEU A 306 17.54 9.53 -11.28
CA LEU A 306 16.75 8.70 -10.36
C LEU A 306 16.55 9.36 -9.00
N PHE A 307 17.61 9.93 -8.43
CA PHE A 307 17.57 10.62 -7.14
C PHE A 307 17.81 12.13 -7.31
N PRO A 308 17.08 12.98 -6.57
CA PRO A 308 17.26 14.42 -6.65
C PRO A 308 18.63 14.83 -6.06
N PRO A 309 19.21 15.98 -6.49
CA PRO A 309 20.53 16.42 -6.02
C PRO A 309 20.67 16.57 -4.50
N ALA A 310 19.58 16.92 -3.79
CA ALA A 310 19.58 17.04 -2.33
C ALA A 310 19.71 15.68 -1.60
N LEU A 311 19.49 14.58 -2.32
CA LEU A 311 19.58 13.21 -1.83
C LEU A 311 20.69 12.42 -2.54
N ASP A 312 21.59 13.07 -3.26
CA ASP A 312 22.76 12.44 -3.87
C ASP A 312 23.93 13.45 -4.02
N PRO A 313 24.98 13.39 -3.17
CA PRO A 313 25.29 12.32 -2.23
C PRO A 313 24.55 12.44 -0.88
N ILE A 314 24.48 11.31 -0.16
CA ILE A 314 24.02 11.28 1.25
C ILE A 314 25.16 11.75 2.15
N VAL A 315 24.88 12.77 2.97
CA VAL A 315 25.89 13.40 3.85
C VAL A 315 25.63 13.14 5.34
N SER A 316 24.39 12.78 5.70
CA SER A 316 24.03 12.38 7.06
C SER A 316 24.48 10.94 7.33
N ASP A 317 25.31 10.74 8.36
CA ASP A 317 25.74 9.41 8.81
C ASP A 317 24.54 8.55 9.27
N GLU A 318 23.55 9.18 9.90
CA GLU A 318 22.32 8.51 10.37
C GLU A 318 21.51 7.97 9.20
N LEU A 319 21.29 8.80 8.17
CA LEU A 319 20.59 8.38 6.95
C LEU A 319 21.40 7.35 6.16
N ALA A 320 22.73 7.50 6.09
CA ALA A 320 23.59 6.51 5.43
C ALA A 320 23.50 5.13 6.10
N ALA A 321 23.44 5.08 7.43
CA ALA A 321 23.24 3.83 8.17
C ALA A 321 21.86 3.21 7.88
N LEU A 322 20.81 4.05 7.83
CA LEU A 322 19.45 3.60 7.52
C LEU A 322 19.35 3.04 6.09
N LEU A 323 19.93 3.73 5.11
CA LEU A 323 20.01 3.25 3.73
C LEU A 323 20.87 2.00 3.60
N SER A 324 21.97 1.89 4.34
CA SER A 324 22.77 0.65 4.34
C SER A 324 21.99 -0.57 4.86
N ALA A 325 20.97 -0.36 5.70
CA ALA A 325 20.13 -1.44 6.22
C ALA A 325 18.99 -1.79 5.26
N TRP A 326 18.44 -0.82 4.52
CA TRP A 326 17.18 -1.00 3.79
C TRP A 326 17.25 -0.76 2.29
N ASP A 327 18.31 -0.18 1.73
CA ASP A 327 18.54 -0.04 0.29
C ASP A 327 19.53 -1.10 -0.21
N PRO A 328 19.06 -2.20 -0.82
CA PRO A 328 19.94 -3.26 -1.33
C PRO A 328 20.76 -2.84 -2.56
N THR A 329 20.41 -1.70 -3.19
CA THR A 329 20.98 -1.28 -4.48
C THR A 329 22.30 -0.52 -4.34
N GLY A 330 22.69 -0.17 -3.10
CA GLY A 330 23.85 0.66 -2.82
C GLY A 330 23.74 2.06 -3.43
N GLY A 331 22.53 2.62 -3.51
CA GLY A 331 22.27 3.94 -4.09
C GLY A 331 22.27 3.99 -5.62
N THR A 332 22.12 2.85 -6.31
CA THR A 332 22.00 2.83 -7.78
C THR A 332 20.57 2.72 -8.27
N GLY A 333 19.65 2.24 -7.42
CA GLY A 333 18.29 1.87 -7.79
C GLY A 333 18.16 0.56 -8.57
N ILE A 334 19.26 -0.01 -9.05
CA ILE A 334 19.26 -1.28 -9.80
C ILE A 334 19.13 -2.44 -8.82
N GLY A 335 18.17 -3.32 -9.06
CA GLY A 335 17.79 -4.41 -8.16
C GLY A 335 16.87 -3.98 -7.02
N SER A 336 16.15 -2.86 -7.17
CA SER A 336 15.12 -2.42 -6.22
C SER A 336 13.78 -3.14 -6.43
N GLY A 337 13.58 -3.87 -7.52
CA GLY A 337 12.35 -4.62 -7.78
C GLY A 337 12.04 -5.67 -6.72
N ALA A 338 10.83 -5.64 -6.18
CA ALA A 338 10.37 -6.57 -5.15
C ALA A 338 9.76 -7.83 -5.77
N HIS A 339 10.55 -8.90 -5.84
CA HIS A 339 10.11 -10.20 -6.39
C HIS A 339 9.29 -11.03 -5.39
N ASP A 340 9.45 -10.77 -4.10
CA ASP A 340 8.68 -11.36 -3.02
C ASP A 340 8.22 -10.25 -2.08
N TRP A 341 6.93 -9.89 -2.17
CA TRP A 341 6.36 -8.81 -1.37
C TRP A 341 6.02 -9.25 0.05
N ALA A 342 6.03 -10.55 0.37
CA ALA A 342 5.83 -11.04 1.73
C ALA A 342 7.08 -10.77 2.59
N ASP A 343 8.27 -10.78 1.98
CA ASP A 343 9.54 -10.43 2.63
C ASP A 343 9.63 -8.92 2.88
N LEU A 344 9.68 -8.55 4.17
CA LEU A 344 9.77 -7.16 4.61
C LEU A 344 11.00 -6.45 4.05
N HIS A 345 12.16 -7.10 3.98
CA HIS A 345 13.39 -6.47 3.50
C HIS A 345 13.33 -6.20 2.00
N VAL A 346 12.78 -7.15 1.23
CA VAL A 346 12.58 -6.99 -0.21
C VAL A 346 11.60 -5.85 -0.50
N ARG A 347 10.46 -5.85 0.20
CA ARG A 347 9.43 -4.80 0.09
C ARG A 347 9.96 -3.42 0.48
N MET A 348 10.66 -3.31 1.61
CA MET A 348 11.29 -2.07 2.04
C MET A 348 12.35 -1.58 1.05
N GLY A 349 13.11 -2.49 0.42
CA GLY A 349 14.08 -2.14 -0.63
C GLY A 349 13.47 -1.36 -1.78
N PHE A 350 12.28 -1.78 -2.25
CA PHE A 350 11.52 -1.04 -3.24
C PHE A 350 11.04 0.31 -2.70
N ILE A 351 10.39 0.31 -1.53
CA ILE A 351 9.77 1.51 -0.93
C ILE A 351 10.80 2.61 -0.67
N VAL A 352 11.97 2.27 -0.12
CA VAL A 352 13.05 3.24 0.17
C VAL A 352 13.55 3.91 -1.11
N ASN A 353 13.74 3.13 -2.18
CA ASN A 353 14.15 3.66 -3.48
C ASN A 353 13.06 4.54 -4.10
N LEU A 354 11.79 4.15 -3.98
CA LEU A 354 10.65 4.96 -4.44
C LEU A 354 10.59 6.29 -3.70
N PHE A 355 10.67 6.26 -2.37
CA PHE A 355 10.62 7.45 -1.52
C PHE A 355 11.76 8.41 -1.85
N ARG A 356 13.01 7.91 -1.92
CA ARG A 356 14.17 8.73 -2.31
C ARG A 356 14.02 9.29 -3.71
N SER A 357 13.51 8.51 -4.67
CA SER A 357 13.39 8.93 -6.07
C SER A 357 12.33 10.01 -6.29
N ARG A 358 11.20 9.93 -5.58
CA ARG A 358 10.04 10.81 -5.80
C ARG A 358 9.84 11.85 -4.70
N GLN A 359 10.76 11.96 -3.74
CA GLN A 359 10.65 12.92 -2.63
C GLN A 359 10.45 14.37 -3.09
N GLN A 360 10.96 14.78 -4.26
CA GLN A 360 10.81 16.17 -4.74
C GLN A 360 9.86 16.28 -5.94
N THR A 361 9.02 15.25 -6.16
CA THR A 361 8.03 15.23 -7.24
C THR A 361 6.74 15.93 -6.78
N LEU A 362 6.54 17.17 -7.26
CA LEU A 362 5.41 18.02 -6.86
C LEU A 362 4.05 17.50 -7.32
N THR A 363 3.98 16.73 -8.42
CA THR A 363 2.69 16.21 -8.91
C THR A 363 2.05 15.23 -7.92
N LEU A 364 2.83 14.65 -7.00
CA LEU A 364 2.32 13.78 -5.93
C LEU A 364 1.40 14.52 -4.93
N THR A 365 1.38 15.85 -4.93
CA THR A 365 0.52 16.66 -4.04
C THR A 365 -0.82 17.02 -4.66
N THR A 366 -1.08 16.55 -5.88
CA THR A 366 -2.36 16.77 -6.56
C THR A 366 -3.50 16.21 -5.69
N PRO A 367 -4.60 16.95 -5.50
CA PRO A 367 -5.74 16.45 -4.73
C PRO A 367 -6.23 15.10 -5.27
N PRO A 368 -6.43 14.08 -4.42
CA PRO A 368 -6.87 12.76 -4.85
C PRO A 368 -8.32 12.75 -5.33
N PHE A 369 -9.11 13.74 -4.90
CA PHE A 369 -10.54 13.87 -5.21
C PHE A 369 -10.90 15.27 -5.69
N THR A 370 -11.91 15.36 -6.55
CA THR A 370 -12.53 16.63 -6.94
C THR A 370 -13.51 17.12 -5.88
N ASP A 371 -13.85 18.41 -5.90
CA ASP A 371 -14.86 18.99 -5.00
C ASP A 371 -16.22 18.27 -5.07
N GLU A 372 -16.60 17.79 -6.25
CA GLU A 372 -17.83 17.01 -6.44
C GLU A 372 -17.73 15.66 -5.73
N GLN A 373 -16.60 14.95 -5.86
CA GLN A 373 -16.39 13.68 -5.18
C GLN A 373 -16.39 13.86 -3.65
N LEU A 374 -15.77 14.92 -3.14
CA LEU A 374 -15.79 15.28 -1.72
C LEU A 374 -17.21 15.58 -1.22
N ALA A 375 -18.03 16.29 -2.01
CA ALA A 375 -19.43 16.54 -1.68
C ALA A 375 -20.25 15.25 -1.60
N HIS A 376 -20.02 14.30 -2.51
CA HIS A 376 -20.63 12.97 -2.44
C HIS A 376 -20.23 12.22 -1.15
N MET A 377 -18.93 12.20 -0.83
CA MET A 377 -18.40 11.57 0.38
C MET A 377 -18.99 12.18 1.65
N ALA A 378 -19.14 13.51 1.70
CA ALA A 378 -19.73 14.24 2.84
C ALA A 378 -21.18 13.85 3.12
N GLU A 379 -21.92 13.43 2.10
CA GLU A 379 -23.30 12.93 2.23
C GLU A 379 -23.37 11.43 2.54
N GLY A 380 -22.22 10.78 2.79
CA GLY A 380 -22.13 9.34 3.01
C GLY A 380 -22.30 8.51 1.73
N ARG A 381 -22.16 9.13 0.56
CA ARG A 381 -22.28 8.47 -0.74
C ARG A 381 -20.90 8.16 -1.31
N ARG A 382 -20.78 7.02 -1.98
CA ARG A 382 -19.59 6.70 -2.78
C ARG A 382 -19.59 7.59 -4.03
N PRO A 383 -18.50 8.28 -4.36
CA PRO A 383 -18.40 9.03 -5.62
C PRO A 383 -18.55 8.10 -6.82
N PRO A 384 -19.10 8.58 -7.95
CA PRO A 384 -19.09 7.82 -9.19
C PRO A 384 -17.64 7.57 -9.62
N LEU A 385 -17.40 6.37 -10.18
CA LEU A 385 -16.10 6.01 -10.74
C LEU A 385 -15.86 6.82 -12.01
N GLY A 386 -14.69 7.45 -12.08
CA GLY A 386 -14.25 8.27 -13.21
C GLY A 386 -13.79 7.44 -14.40
#